data_AF-A0A5M5C1N7-F1
#
_entry.id   AF-A0A5M5C1N7-F1
#
_cell.length_a   1.000
_cell.length_b   1.000
_cell.length_c   1.000
_cell.angle_alpha   90.00
_cell.angle_beta   90.00
_cell.angle_gamma   90.00
#
_symmetry.space_group_name_H-M   'P 1'
#
loop_
_entity.id
_entity.type
_entity.pdbx_description
1 polymer ?
#
loop_
_entity_poly.entity_id
_entity_poly.type
_entity_poly.pdbx_seq_one_letter_code
_entity_poly.pdbx_strand_id
1 'polypeptide(L)'
;MNSENIFDIWRFLGKGTPFVVRRNGWYHLSYMVTRVKPKGHYGEAYGYRLTDGKPENGITEEQVIDCCGCGNWELIENLIEDVDNLKWSCLDESNNLTFGKYKGMNVDEVKSKDEDYFKWALGYVGGLQELLFSRKYNISLQELLNTKKQIKEHLSFSSDDWIKSSVKSNFDFFLDQYKYSICAKQKDIKLAIKEIEEYYNQTL
;
A
#
# COMPACT_ATOMS: atom_id res chain seq x y z
N MET A 1 2.55 15.80 -2.40
CA MET A 1 2.87 14.72 -1.45
C MET A 1 4.34 14.80 -1.13
N ASN A 2 4.72 14.87 0.15
CA ASN A 2 6.13 14.75 0.53
C ASN A 2 6.59 13.36 0.10
N SER A 3 7.68 13.31 -0.64
CA SER A 3 8.12 12.08 -1.27
C SER A 3 8.65 11.10 -0.22
N GLU A 4 8.12 9.88 -0.24
CA GLU A 4 8.42 8.88 0.78
C GLU A 4 9.82 8.28 0.57
N ASN A 5 10.37 7.70 1.63
CA ASN A 5 11.50 6.78 1.52
C ASN A 5 11.02 5.32 1.71
N ILE A 6 11.86 4.35 1.38
CA ILE A 6 11.48 2.92 1.46
C ILE A 6 11.09 2.51 2.88
N PHE A 7 11.67 3.11 3.92
CA PHE A 7 11.36 2.77 5.31
C PHE A 7 10.00 3.31 5.73
N ASP A 8 9.58 4.46 5.20
CA ASP A 8 8.25 5.02 5.47
C ASP A 8 7.17 4.15 4.80
N ILE A 9 7.38 3.77 3.53
CA ILE A 9 6.51 2.81 2.82
C ILE A 9 6.45 1.47 3.60
N TRP A 10 7.60 0.93 4.00
CA TRP A 10 7.66 -0.33 4.76
C TRP A 10 6.90 -0.25 6.08
N ARG A 11 7.00 0.86 6.83
CA ARG A 11 6.21 1.06 8.06
C ARG A 11 4.72 1.21 7.76
N PHE A 12 4.37 1.92 6.69
CA PHE A 12 3.00 2.06 6.22
C PHE A 12 2.38 0.69 5.91
N LEU A 13 3.12 -0.18 5.23
CA LEU A 13 2.75 -1.55 4.91
C LEU A 13 2.84 -2.54 6.08
N GLY A 14 3.02 -2.06 7.32
CA GLY A 14 2.99 -2.94 8.50
C GLY A 14 4.26 -3.76 8.67
N LYS A 15 5.37 -3.24 8.15
CA LYS A 15 6.69 -3.87 8.18
C LYS A 15 6.77 -5.18 7.40
N GLY A 16 5.84 -5.41 6.47
CA GLY A 16 5.85 -6.56 5.57
C GLY A 16 6.69 -6.33 4.31
N THR A 17 7.08 -7.43 3.70
CA THR A 17 7.72 -7.58 2.39
C THR A 17 7.16 -8.84 1.73
N PRO A 18 7.18 -8.97 0.38
CA PRO A 18 7.76 -8.04 -0.58
C PRO A 18 6.79 -6.94 -1.05
N PHE A 19 7.33 -5.89 -1.66
CA PHE A 19 6.56 -4.84 -2.34
C PHE A 19 7.41 -4.18 -3.44
N VAL A 20 6.76 -3.58 -4.44
CA VAL A 20 7.43 -2.89 -5.54
C VAL A 20 7.46 -1.40 -5.27
N VAL A 21 8.59 -0.74 -5.51
CA VAL A 21 8.73 0.71 -5.45
C VAL A 21 9.41 1.26 -6.69
N ARG A 22 9.19 2.54 -6.98
CA ARG A 22 9.96 3.27 -8.00
C ARG A 22 10.42 4.63 -7.48
N ARG A 23 11.36 5.24 -8.19
CA ARG A 23 11.64 6.67 -8.01
C ARG A 23 10.60 7.51 -8.75
N ASN A 24 10.27 8.68 -8.21
CA ASN A 24 9.41 9.61 -8.97
C ASN A 24 10.11 10.04 -10.26
N GLY A 25 9.36 10.05 -11.36
CA GLY A 25 9.87 10.37 -12.70
C GLY A 25 10.58 9.20 -13.39
N TRP A 26 10.74 8.04 -12.74
CA TRP A 26 11.16 6.84 -13.44
C TRP A 26 9.98 6.17 -14.13
N TYR A 27 10.24 5.81 -15.38
CA TYR A 27 9.38 4.99 -16.23
C TYR A 27 10.13 3.70 -16.54
N HIS A 28 9.41 2.59 -16.63
CA HIS A 28 9.96 1.24 -16.88
C HIS A 28 10.87 0.66 -15.79
N LEU A 29 11.49 1.48 -14.94
CA LEU A 29 12.41 1.04 -13.88
C LEU A 29 11.75 1.08 -12.50
N SER A 30 11.83 -0.03 -11.79
CA SER A 30 11.38 -0.16 -10.40
C SER A 30 12.28 -1.14 -9.63
N TYR A 31 12.00 -1.32 -8.35
CA TYR A 31 12.69 -2.26 -7.48
C TYR A 31 11.68 -3.16 -6.78
N MET A 32 11.93 -4.46 -6.77
CA MET A 32 11.32 -5.39 -5.84
C MET A 32 12.04 -5.27 -4.51
N VAL A 33 11.38 -4.79 -3.46
CA VAL A 33 11.93 -4.78 -2.09
C VAL A 33 11.56 -6.09 -1.42
N THR A 34 12.57 -6.89 -1.10
CA THR A 34 12.37 -8.24 -0.51
C THR A 34 12.71 -8.26 0.97
N ARG A 35 13.56 -7.34 1.45
CA ARG A 35 13.97 -7.31 2.85
C ARG A 35 14.37 -5.90 3.30
N VAL A 36 13.98 -5.53 4.51
CA VAL A 36 14.34 -4.25 5.14
C VAL A 36 15.01 -4.51 6.49
N LYS A 37 16.18 -3.91 6.71
CA LYS A 37 16.93 -3.93 7.98
C LYS A 37 16.98 -2.51 8.55
N PRO A 38 16.04 -2.12 9.44
CA PRO A 38 16.02 -0.77 9.99
C PRO A 38 17.15 -0.56 11.00
N LYS A 39 17.69 0.66 11.01
CA LYS A 39 18.55 1.26 12.03
C LYS A 39 17.98 2.63 12.39
N GLY A 40 16.99 2.65 13.29
CA GLY A 40 16.21 3.85 13.63
C GLY A 40 15.19 4.21 12.54
N HIS A 41 15.21 5.46 12.07
CA HIS A 41 14.33 5.94 11.00
C HIS A 41 14.75 5.46 9.60
N TYR A 42 16.00 5.06 9.43
CA TYR A 42 16.58 4.58 8.18
C TYR A 42 17.11 3.16 8.34
N GLY A 43 18.08 2.75 7.52
CA GLY A 43 18.73 1.44 7.58
C GLY A 43 19.20 1.01 6.20
N GLU A 44 19.08 -0.29 5.93
CA GLU A 44 19.34 -0.88 4.63
C GLU A 44 18.06 -1.53 4.10
N ALA A 45 17.79 -1.35 2.81
CA ALA A 45 16.79 -2.09 2.08
C ALA A 45 17.48 -2.95 1.02
N TYR A 46 16.94 -4.14 0.79
CA TYR A 46 17.47 -5.13 -0.13
C TYR A 46 16.39 -5.55 -1.10
N GLY A 47 16.83 -5.90 -2.31
CA GLY A 47 15.94 -6.23 -3.40
C GLY A 47 16.68 -6.36 -4.72
N TYR A 48 15.93 -6.37 -5.81
CA TYR A 48 16.49 -6.43 -7.15
C TYR A 48 15.72 -5.52 -8.10
N ARG A 49 16.38 -5.08 -9.17
CA ARG A 49 15.80 -4.15 -10.14
C ARG A 49 14.81 -4.88 -11.05
N LEU A 50 13.75 -4.16 -11.41
CA LEU A 50 12.78 -4.56 -12.41
C LEU A 50 12.86 -3.60 -13.60
N THR A 51 12.75 -4.16 -14.80
CA THR A 51 12.51 -3.43 -16.05
C THR A 51 11.20 -3.94 -16.64
N ASP A 52 10.22 -3.04 -16.79
CA ASP A 52 8.87 -3.38 -17.24
C ASP A 52 8.23 -4.51 -16.40
N GLY A 53 8.36 -4.41 -15.07
CA GLY A 53 7.80 -5.39 -14.13
C GLY A 53 8.58 -6.67 -13.95
N LYS A 54 9.60 -6.89 -14.78
CA LYS A 54 10.34 -8.16 -14.83
C LYS A 54 11.73 -7.98 -14.25
N PRO A 55 12.27 -8.98 -13.54
CA PRO A 55 13.65 -8.94 -13.03
C PRO A 55 14.62 -8.61 -14.17
N GLU A 56 15.46 -7.60 -13.96
CA GLU A 56 16.44 -7.17 -14.96
C GLU A 56 17.39 -8.35 -15.27
N ASN A 57 17.46 -8.76 -16.54
CA ASN A 57 18.21 -9.94 -16.99
C ASN A 57 17.84 -11.26 -16.27
N GLY A 58 16.64 -11.35 -15.68
CA GLY A 58 16.22 -12.51 -14.88
C GLY A 58 16.89 -12.61 -13.51
N ILE A 59 17.62 -11.58 -13.07
CA ILE A 59 18.35 -11.58 -11.80
C ILE A 59 17.38 -11.28 -10.65
N THR A 60 17.26 -12.22 -9.71
CA THR A 60 16.43 -12.10 -8.50
C THR A 60 17.26 -12.14 -7.20
N GLU A 61 18.59 -12.12 -7.32
CA GLU A 61 19.48 -12.07 -6.17
C GLU A 61 19.35 -10.72 -5.44
N GLU A 62 19.22 -10.77 -4.11
CA GLU A 62 19.08 -9.57 -3.29
C GLU A 62 20.37 -8.75 -3.30
N GLN A 63 20.26 -7.50 -3.74
CA GLN A 63 21.30 -6.48 -3.65
C GLN A 63 20.85 -5.35 -2.73
N VAL A 64 21.80 -4.58 -2.21
CA VAL A 64 21.49 -3.35 -1.45
C VAL A 64 20.87 -2.34 -2.42
N ILE A 65 19.74 -1.76 -2.03
CA ILE A 65 19.10 -0.69 -2.79
C ILE A 65 19.73 0.64 -2.39
N ASP A 66 20.49 1.23 -3.31
CA ASP A 66 21.13 2.52 -3.11
C ASP A 66 20.12 3.64 -2.86
N CYS A 67 20.49 4.57 -1.99
CA CYS A 67 19.70 5.74 -1.63
C CYS A 67 18.27 5.39 -1.13
N CYS A 68 18.08 4.21 -0.53
CA CYS A 68 16.79 3.75 0.02
C CYS A 68 16.22 4.66 1.12
N GLY A 69 17.07 5.40 1.83
CA GLY A 69 16.68 6.38 2.85
C GLY A 69 16.39 7.79 2.32
N CYS A 70 16.73 8.08 1.07
CA CYS A 70 16.35 9.36 0.46
C CYS A 70 14.84 9.38 0.22
N GLY A 71 14.22 10.56 0.29
CA GLY A 71 12.89 10.74 -0.30
C GLY A 71 12.91 10.47 -1.81
N ASN A 72 11.78 10.68 -2.48
CA ASN A 72 11.59 10.42 -3.92
C ASN A 72 11.30 8.97 -4.29
N TRP A 73 10.76 8.18 -3.37
CA TRP A 73 10.18 6.87 -3.66
C TRP A 73 8.65 6.93 -3.66
N GLU A 74 8.06 6.01 -4.42
CA GLU A 74 6.62 5.75 -4.50
C GLU A 74 6.40 4.23 -4.39
N LEU A 75 5.46 3.82 -3.54
CA LEU A 75 4.95 2.44 -3.53
C LEU A 75 4.23 2.19 -4.85
N ILE A 76 4.58 1.14 -5.57
CA ILE A 76 3.90 0.75 -6.80
C ILE A 76 2.86 -0.33 -6.54
N GLU A 77 3.27 -1.35 -5.79
CA GLU A 77 2.45 -2.52 -5.57
C GLU A 77 2.79 -3.19 -4.25
N ASN A 78 1.76 -3.49 -3.46
CA ASN A 78 1.88 -4.30 -2.26
C ASN A 78 1.73 -5.78 -2.62
N LEU A 79 2.78 -6.58 -2.37
CA LEU A 79 2.84 -8.01 -2.69
C LEU A 79 2.94 -8.88 -1.43
N ILE A 80 2.59 -8.33 -0.27
CA ILE A 80 2.67 -9.04 1.00
C ILE A 80 1.55 -10.07 1.06
N GLU A 81 1.91 -11.35 1.17
CA GLU A 81 0.94 -12.44 1.31
C GLU A 81 0.68 -12.84 2.76
N ASP A 82 1.70 -12.75 3.62
CA ASP A 82 1.62 -13.09 5.04
C ASP A 82 1.15 -11.90 5.88
N VAL A 83 -0.15 -11.61 5.76
CA VAL A 83 -0.78 -10.44 6.40
C VAL A 83 -0.94 -10.58 7.92
N ASP A 84 -0.90 -11.80 8.45
CA ASP A 84 -1.03 -12.06 9.88
C ASP A 84 0.24 -11.68 10.66
N ASN A 85 1.40 -11.66 9.99
CA ASN A 85 2.67 -11.23 10.58
C ASN A 85 2.93 -9.71 10.47
N LEU A 86 1.97 -8.94 9.96
CA LEU A 86 2.05 -7.50 9.90
C LEU A 86 2.06 -6.87 11.30
N LYS A 87 2.95 -5.91 11.49
CA LYS A 87 3.26 -5.29 12.80
C LYS A 87 2.67 -3.89 12.91
N TRP A 88 1.43 -3.72 12.46
CA TRP A 88 0.71 -2.47 12.65
C TRP A 88 0.38 -2.28 14.13
N SER A 89 0.99 -1.26 14.72
CA SER A 89 0.82 -0.92 16.13
C SER A 89 0.12 0.41 16.28
N CYS A 90 -0.93 0.68 15.48
CA CYS A 90 -1.63 1.98 15.42
C CYS A 90 -2.93 2.02 16.25
N LEU A 91 -3.47 0.86 16.63
CA LEU A 91 -4.66 0.71 17.48
C LEU A 91 -4.43 -0.33 18.56
N ASP A 92 -5.01 -0.12 19.73
CA ASP A 92 -5.19 -1.18 20.74
C ASP A 92 -6.47 -1.99 20.50
N GLU A 93 -6.82 -2.91 21.41
CA GLU A 93 -8.03 -3.75 21.30
C GLU A 93 -9.35 -2.94 21.39
N SER A 94 -9.31 -1.75 22.00
CA SER A 94 -10.47 -0.87 22.21
C SER A 94 -10.57 0.25 21.16
N ASN A 95 -9.86 0.13 20.03
CA ASN A 95 -9.76 1.17 18.99
C ASN A 95 -9.16 2.51 19.48
N ASN A 96 -8.37 2.52 20.55
CA ASN A 96 -7.64 3.72 20.94
C ASN A 96 -6.36 3.86 20.12
N LEU A 97 -6.03 5.09 19.73
CA LEU A 97 -4.78 5.37 19.04
C LEU A 97 -3.59 5.10 19.97
N THR A 98 -2.58 4.40 19.48
CA THR A 98 -1.35 4.08 20.24
C THR A 98 -0.21 5.06 19.96
N PHE A 99 -0.46 6.06 19.11
CA PHE A 99 0.52 7.00 18.57
C PHE A 99 0.01 8.45 18.57
N GLY A 100 0.93 9.38 18.37
CA GLY A 100 0.63 10.78 18.04
C GLY A 100 -0.10 11.59 19.13
N LYS A 101 -0.70 12.72 18.71
CA LYS A 101 -1.29 13.76 19.59
C LYS A 101 -2.41 13.23 20.49
N TYR A 102 -3.23 12.32 19.97
CA TYR A 102 -4.39 11.77 20.66
C TYR A 102 -4.16 10.32 21.13
N LYS A 103 -2.91 9.96 21.45
CA LYS A 103 -2.59 8.65 22.01
C LYS A 103 -3.45 8.35 23.25
N GLY A 104 -4.07 7.18 23.27
CA GLY A 104 -4.98 6.70 24.32
C GLY A 104 -6.45 7.11 24.13
N MET A 105 -6.76 7.92 23.11
CA MET A 105 -8.14 8.31 22.78
C MET A 105 -8.72 7.37 21.74
N ASN A 106 -10.01 7.05 21.88
CA ASN A 106 -10.74 6.25 20.91
C ASN A 106 -10.83 6.98 19.56
N VAL A 107 -10.66 6.23 18.47
CA VAL A 107 -10.64 6.77 17.11
C VAL A 107 -11.93 7.53 16.73
N ASP A 108 -13.10 7.10 17.21
CA ASP A 108 -14.37 7.76 16.91
C ASP A 108 -14.47 9.12 17.63
N GLU A 109 -13.94 9.21 18.86
CA GLU A 109 -13.83 10.47 19.59
C GLU A 109 -12.87 11.43 18.88
N VAL A 110 -11.72 10.93 18.40
CA VAL A 110 -10.77 11.73 17.63
C VAL A 110 -11.43 12.27 16.37
N LYS A 111 -12.18 11.44 15.64
CA LYS A 111 -12.90 11.86 14.43
C LYS A 111 -13.90 12.99 14.72
N SER A 112 -14.65 12.91 15.81
CA SER A 112 -15.60 13.96 16.20
C SER A 112 -14.92 15.23 16.71
N LYS A 113 -13.74 15.11 17.34
CA LYS A 113 -13.03 16.23 17.96
C LYS A 113 -12.10 16.97 17.00
N ASP A 114 -11.45 16.25 16.09
CA ASP A 114 -10.41 16.73 15.18
C ASP A 114 -10.42 15.88 13.91
N GLU A 115 -11.37 16.18 13.02
CA GLU A 115 -11.58 15.44 11.77
C GLU A 115 -10.35 15.51 10.85
N ASP A 116 -9.62 16.63 10.85
CA ASP A 116 -8.44 16.82 10.02
C ASP A 116 -7.29 15.91 10.48
N TYR A 117 -7.06 15.81 11.79
CA TYR A 117 -6.09 14.84 12.32
C TYR A 117 -6.50 13.40 12.00
N PHE A 118 -7.79 13.07 12.11
CA PHE A 118 -8.28 11.74 11.76
C PHE A 118 -8.04 11.41 10.28
N LYS A 119 -8.36 12.33 9.35
CA LYS A 119 -8.10 12.17 7.91
C LYS A 119 -6.61 12.02 7.62
N TRP A 120 -5.76 12.82 8.26
CA TRP A 120 -4.31 12.66 8.17
C TRP A 120 -3.87 11.27 8.64
N ALA A 121 -4.36 10.81 9.78
CA ALA A 121 -3.99 9.51 10.33
C ALA A 121 -4.39 8.37 9.37
N LEU A 122 -5.59 8.41 8.79
CA LEU A 122 -6.03 7.41 7.80
C LEU A 122 -5.12 7.34 6.57
N GLY A 123 -4.58 8.47 6.13
CA GLY A 123 -3.72 8.53 4.93
C GLY A 123 -2.25 8.21 5.17
N TYR A 124 -1.73 8.40 6.40
CA TYR A 124 -0.29 8.35 6.67
C TYR A 124 0.11 7.35 7.76
N VAL A 125 -0.85 6.78 8.50
CA VAL A 125 -0.56 5.81 9.55
C VAL A 125 -0.89 4.42 9.05
N GLY A 126 0.17 3.63 8.84
CA GLY A 126 0.08 2.28 8.34
C GLY A 126 -0.93 1.42 9.09
N GLY A 127 -1.82 0.77 8.33
CA GLY A 127 -2.78 -0.20 8.83
C GLY A 127 -3.98 0.39 9.56
N LEU A 128 -4.04 1.71 9.77
CA LEU A 128 -5.14 2.31 10.50
C LEU A 128 -6.47 2.09 9.76
N GLN A 129 -6.51 2.40 8.46
CA GLN A 129 -7.69 2.19 7.63
C GLN A 129 -8.06 0.70 7.58
N GLU A 130 -7.08 -0.19 7.36
CA GLU A 130 -7.26 -1.63 7.25
C GLU A 130 -7.84 -2.22 8.54
N LEU A 131 -7.26 -1.89 9.69
CA LEU A 131 -7.70 -2.41 10.98
C LEU A 131 -9.09 -1.89 11.37
N LEU A 132 -9.38 -0.60 11.15
CA LEU A 132 -10.71 -0.05 11.39
C LEU A 132 -11.76 -0.70 10.51
N PHE A 133 -11.44 -0.88 9.22
CA PHE A 133 -12.34 -1.53 8.28
C PHE A 133 -12.58 -2.99 8.68
N SER A 134 -11.51 -3.73 8.94
CA SER A 134 -11.56 -5.13 9.37
C SER A 134 -12.46 -5.32 10.59
N ARG A 135 -12.27 -4.50 11.64
CA ARG A 135 -13.08 -4.55 12.86
C ARG A 135 -14.54 -4.15 12.62
N LYS A 136 -14.78 -3.10 11.83
CA LYS A 136 -16.14 -2.60 11.57
C LYS A 136 -17.00 -3.59 10.78
N TYR A 137 -16.41 -4.26 9.79
CA TYR A 137 -17.15 -5.17 8.90
C TYR A 137 -16.99 -6.64 9.31
N ASN A 138 -16.21 -6.92 10.36
CA ASN A 138 -15.86 -8.27 10.80
C ASN A 138 -15.27 -9.11 9.64
N ILE A 139 -14.30 -8.52 8.94
CA ILE A 139 -13.59 -9.10 7.80
C ILE A 139 -12.11 -9.24 8.16
N SER A 140 -11.50 -10.39 7.88
CA SER A 140 -10.08 -10.61 8.12
C SER A 140 -9.19 -9.82 7.14
N LEU A 141 -7.93 -9.57 7.53
CA LEU A 141 -6.94 -9.00 6.61
C LEU A 141 -6.70 -9.91 5.39
N GLN A 142 -6.79 -11.23 5.59
CA GLN A 142 -6.67 -12.20 4.51
C GLN A 142 -7.82 -12.08 3.49
N GLU A 143 -9.05 -11.86 3.94
CA GLU A 143 -10.19 -11.63 3.04
C GLU A 143 -10.04 -10.32 2.23
N LEU A 144 -9.51 -9.26 2.85
CA LEU A 144 -9.16 -8.02 2.14
C LEU A 144 -8.11 -8.30 1.06
N LEU A 145 -7.00 -8.97 1.41
CA LEU A 145 -5.95 -9.34 0.47
C LEU A 145 -6.50 -10.18 -0.69
N ASN A 146 -7.27 -11.22 -0.38
CA ASN A 146 -7.85 -12.12 -1.38
C ASN A 146 -8.77 -11.37 -2.35
N THR A 147 -9.57 -10.43 -1.85
CA THR A 147 -10.45 -9.59 -2.68
C THR A 147 -9.64 -8.70 -3.61
N LYS A 148 -8.57 -8.06 -3.10
CA LYS A 148 -7.65 -7.26 -3.92
C LYS A 148 -7.00 -8.10 -5.02
N LYS A 149 -6.53 -9.30 -4.68
CA LYS A 149 -5.92 -10.25 -5.61
C LYS A 149 -6.89 -10.69 -6.70
N GLN A 150 -8.14 -11.02 -6.34
CA GLN A 150 -9.16 -11.39 -7.31
C GLN A 150 -9.46 -10.25 -8.28
N ILE A 151 -9.55 -8.99 -7.82
CA ILE A 151 -9.71 -7.84 -8.72
C ILE A 151 -8.54 -7.80 -9.70
N LYS A 152 -7.30 -7.82 -9.16
CA LYS A 152 -6.07 -7.71 -9.95
C LYS A 152 -5.95 -8.78 -11.03
N GLU A 153 -6.24 -10.04 -10.69
CA GLU A 153 -6.13 -11.19 -11.61
C GLU A 153 -7.06 -11.12 -12.82
N HIS A 154 -8.13 -10.33 -12.74
CA HIS A 154 -9.13 -10.19 -13.81
C HIS A 154 -9.01 -8.88 -14.60
N LEU A 155 -8.05 -8.01 -14.28
CA LEU A 155 -7.78 -6.82 -15.08
C LEU A 155 -7.06 -7.19 -16.37
N SER A 156 -7.39 -6.49 -17.46
CA SER A 156 -6.72 -6.63 -18.77
C SER A 156 -5.30 -6.06 -18.83
N PHE A 157 -4.80 -5.49 -17.74
CA PHE A 157 -3.51 -4.81 -17.66
C PHE A 157 -2.85 -5.08 -16.29
N SER A 158 -1.53 -4.90 -16.22
CA SER A 158 -0.74 -5.05 -15.00
C SER A 158 -0.46 -3.73 -14.28
N SER A 159 0.13 -3.79 -13.09
CA SER A 159 0.64 -2.60 -12.39
C SER A 159 1.60 -1.82 -13.29
N ASP A 160 2.49 -2.48 -14.02
CA ASP A 160 3.44 -1.82 -14.92
C ASP A 160 2.79 -1.12 -16.11
N ASP A 161 1.71 -1.68 -16.66
CA ASP A 161 0.93 -1.03 -17.72
C ASP A 161 0.27 0.25 -17.17
N TRP A 162 -0.35 0.15 -15.98
CA TRP A 162 -0.96 1.28 -15.27
C TRP A 162 0.03 2.42 -15.06
N ILE A 163 1.23 2.12 -14.60
CA ILE A 163 2.25 3.10 -14.25
C ILE A 163 2.80 3.87 -15.47
N LYS A 164 2.74 3.25 -16.65
CA LYS A 164 3.22 3.85 -17.91
C LYS A 164 2.15 4.71 -18.60
N SER A 165 0.89 4.64 -18.17
CA SER A 165 -0.19 5.46 -18.74
C SER A 165 -0.24 6.84 -18.10
N SER A 166 -1.18 7.70 -18.56
CA SER A 166 -1.34 9.05 -18.02
C SER A 166 -2.20 9.13 -16.75
N VAL A 167 -2.55 7.98 -16.16
CA VAL A 167 -3.23 7.91 -14.86
C VAL A 167 -2.44 8.63 -13.77
N LYS A 168 -3.17 9.36 -12.92
CA LYS A 168 -2.57 10.18 -11.85
C LYS A 168 -2.49 9.45 -10.52
N SER A 169 -3.31 8.44 -10.32
CA SER A 169 -3.45 7.72 -9.06
C SER A 169 -2.56 6.48 -9.04
N ASN A 170 -2.01 6.20 -7.86
CA ASN A 170 -1.23 5.00 -7.64
C ASN A 170 -2.08 3.73 -7.82
N PHE A 171 -1.52 2.71 -8.48
CA PHE A 171 -2.24 1.47 -8.80
C PHE A 171 -2.74 0.75 -7.54
N ASP A 172 -1.86 0.53 -6.56
CA ASP A 172 -2.17 -0.19 -5.33
C ASP A 172 -3.27 0.51 -4.51
N PHE A 173 -3.19 1.84 -4.44
CA PHE A 173 -4.19 2.69 -3.80
C PHE A 173 -5.55 2.60 -4.48
N PHE A 174 -5.58 2.58 -5.83
CA PHE A 174 -6.82 2.52 -6.59
C PHE A 174 -7.54 1.17 -6.36
N LEU A 175 -6.79 0.06 -6.36
CA LEU A 175 -7.31 -1.25 -6.02
C LEU A 175 -7.88 -1.31 -4.59
N ASP A 176 -7.22 -0.65 -3.63
CA ASP A 176 -7.70 -0.63 -2.24
C ASP A 176 -9.08 0.01 -2.08
N GLN A 177 -9.38 1.07 -2.84
CA GLN A 177 -10.72 1.68 -2.79
C GLN A 177 -11.82 0.66 -3.13
N TYR A 178 -11.60 -0.13 -4.18
CA TYR A 178 -12.57 -1.15 -4.61
C TYR A 178 -12.62 -2.35 -3.68
N LYS A 179 -11.47 -2.80 -3.15
CA LYS A 179 -11.40 -3.85 -2.13
C LYS A 179 -12.32 -3.53 -0.95
N TYR A 180 -12.26 -2.31 -0.43
CA TYR A 180 -13.13 -1.89 0.68
C TYR A 180 -14.61 -1.89 0.28
N SER A 181 -14.97 -1.33 -0.88
CA SER A 181 -16.36 -1.32 -1.34
C SER A 181 -16.95 -2.72 -1.54
N ILE A 182 -16.15 -3.66 -2.06
CA ILE A 182 -16.59 -5.05 -2.27
C ILE A 182 -16.81 -5.76 -0.92
N CYS A 183 -15.83 -5.69 -0.01
CA CYS A 183 -15.97 -6.32 1.31
C CYS A 183 -17.12 -5.71 2.13
N ALA A 184 -17.42 -4.42 1.93
CA ALA A 184 -18.58 -3.75 2.52
C ALA A 184 -19.92 -4.10 1.82
N LYS A 185 -19.92 -4.97 0.80
CA LYS A 185 -21.07 -5.35 -0.03
C LYS A 185 -21.75 -4.18 -0.75
N GLN A 186 -20.98 -3.12 -1.02
CA GLN A 186 -21.45 -1.93 -1.72
C GLN A 186 -21.27 -2.04 -3.24
N LYS A 187 -20.32 -2.88 -3.68
CA LYS A 187 -20.03 -3.18 -5.09
C LYS A 187 -19.77 -4.66 -5.26
N ASP A 188 -20.05 -5.17 -6.46
CA ASP A 188 -19.58 -6.49 -6.86
C ASP A 188 -18.24 -6.38 -7.62
N ILE A 189 -17.54 -7.51 -7.71
CA ILE A 189 -16.21 -7.57 -8.33
C ILE A 189 -16.24 -7.26 -9.83
N LYS A 190 -17.31 -7.62 -10.54
CA LYS A 190 -17.41 -7.39 -12.00
C LYS A 190 -17.55 -5.91 -12.28
N LEU A 191 -18.36 -5.22 -11.49
CA LEU A 191 -18.51 -3.76 -11.57
C LEU A 191 -17.20 -3.06 -11.21
N ALA A 192 -16.49 -3.52 -10.18
CA ALA A 192 -15.18 -2.96 -9.82
C ALA A 192 -14.17 -3.08 -10.96
N ILE A 193 -14.02 -4.27 -11.55
CA ILE A 193 -13.14 -4.51 -12.71
C ILE A 193 -13.50 -3.56 -13.86
N LYS A 194 -14.78 -3.50 -14.22
CA LYS A 194 -15.26 -2.64 -15.31
C LYS A 194 -14.90 -1.18 -15.07
N GLU A 195 -15.19 -0.63 -13.90
CA GLU A 195 -14.92 0.78 -13.60
C GLU A 195 -13.40 1.08 -13.58
N ILE A 196 -12.59 0.14 -13.09
CA ILE A 196 -11.13 0.26 -13.10
C ILE A 196 -10.60 0.30 -14.54
N GLU A 197 -11.08 -0.58 -15.41
CA GLU A 197 -10.70 -0.62 -16.82
C GLU A 197 -11.17 0.61 -17.60
N GLU A 198 -12.39 1.08 -17.33
CA GLU A 198 -12.91 2.32 -17.92
C GLU A 198 -12.05 3.52 -17.51
N TYR A 199 -11.66 3.62 -16.24
CA TYR A 199 -10.77 4.68 -15.76
C TYR A 199 -9.39 4.62 -16.43
N TYR A 200 -8.80 3.43 -16.53
CA TYR A 200 -7.51 3.25 -17.20
C TYR A 200 -7.57 3.68 -18.67
N ASN A 201 -8.60 3.24 -19.41
CA ASN A 201 -8.74 3.51 -20.84
C ASN A 201 -9.06 4.98 -21.16
N GLN A 202 -9.71 5.73 -20.26
CA GLN A 202 -9.94 7.17 -20.43
C GLN A 202 -8.64 8.00 -20.43
N THR A 203 -7.55 7.40 -19.96
CA THR A 203 -6.24 8.06 -19.81
C THR A 203 -5.21 7.59 -20.84
N LEU A 204 -5.60 6.75 -21.79
CA LEU A 204 -4.81 6.38 -22.97
C LEU A 204 -5.09 7.35 -24.11
#